data_AF-A0A8B9NCB7-F1
#
_entry.id   AF-A0A8B9NCB7-F1
#
_cell.length_a   1.000
_cell.length_b   1.000
_cell.length_c   1.000
_cell.angle_alpha   90.00
_cell.angle_beta   90.00
_cell.angle_gamma   90.00
#
_symmetry.space_group_name_H-M   'P 1'
#
loop_
_entity.id
_entity.type
_entity.pdbx_description
1 polymer ?
#
loop_
_entity_poly.entity_id
_entity_poly.type
_entity_poly.pdbx_seq_one_letter_code
_entity_poly.pdbx_strand_id
1 'polypeptide(L)'
;MPKQVEVRMHESHLSPVEHRSRNICVQFCQSLHRNLLLTLTVLGVILGALCGGLLRLATPIDPDIIMLIAFPGDILMRMLKMLILPLIISSLITGLSGLDAKASGRLGTRAMVYYMSTTIIAAVLGVILVLAIHPGNPKLKKQLGQGKKNDEVSSLDAFLDLIRNLFPENLVQACFQQVNPFSSW
;
A
#
# COMPACT_ATOMS: atom_id res chain seq x y z
N MET A 1 -20.89 32.63 59.60
CA MET A 1 -21.17 33.78 58.72
C MET A 1 -21.61 33.24 57.35
N PRO A 2 -22.92 33.19 57.06
CA PRO A 2 -23.42 32.68 55.78
C PRO A 2 -23.31 33.76 54.70
N LYS A 3 -22.65 33.46 53.59
CA LYS A 3 -22.68 34.29 52.37
C LYS A 3 -23.94 33.93 51.60
N GLN A 4 -24.83 34.91 51.47
CA GLN A 4 -25.98 34.90 50.57
C GLN A 4 -25.49 34.66 49.13
N VAL A 5 -25.84 33.53 48.54
CA VAL A 5 -25.70 33.31 47.10
C VAL A 5 -27.05 33.70 46.50
N GLU A 6 -27.12 34.94 46.02
CA GLU A 6 -28.26 35.44 45.27
C GLU A 6 -28.38 34.67 43.96
N VAL A 7 -29.37 33.78 43.89
CA VAL A 7 -29.72 33.03 42.69
C VAL A 7 -30.53 33.97 41.79
N ARG A 8 -29.84 34.72 40.94
CA ARG A 8 -30.48 35.48 39.86
C ARG A 8 -30.91 34.49 38.75
N MET A 9 -32.11 33.96 38.91
CA MET A 9 -32.90 33.36 37.84
C MET A 9 -33.41 34.47 36.89
N HIS A 10 -33.60 34.09 35.63
CA HIS A 10 -34.37 34.79 34.59
C HIS A 10 -33.66 35.91 33.83
N GLU A 11 -33.08 35.56 32.68
CA GLU A 11 -33.79 35.76 31.41
C GLU A 11 -33.30 34.70 30.41
N SER A 12 -34.13 33.66 30.25
CA SER A 12 -34.17 32.87 29.04
C SER A 12 -34.67 33.76 27.89
N HIS A 13 -33.79 34.63 27.38
CA HIS A 13 -33.93 35.12 26.02
C HIS A 13 -33.75 33.91 25.14
N LEU A 14 -34.89 33.39 24.71
CA LEU A 14 -35.05 32.43 23.64
C LEU A 14 -34.41 33.05 22.40
N SER A 15 -33.09 32.94 22.26
CA SER A 15 -32.48 33.07 20.94
C SER A 15 -33.18 32.01 20.10
N PRO A 16 -33.83 32.38 18.99
CA PRO A 16 -34.35 31.37 18.11
C PRO A 16 -33.12 30.53 17.74
N VAL A 17 -33.15 29.24 18.05
CA VAL A 17 -32.25 28.29 17.41
C VAL A 17 -32.63 28.37 15.95
N GLU A 18 -31.96 29.28 15.23
CA GLU A 18 -32.00 29.36 13.80
C GLU A 18 -31.50 28.00 13.34
N HIS A 19 -32.44 27.08 13.10
CA HIS A 19 -32.23 25.90 12.30
C HIS A 19 -31.91 26.42 10.91
N ARG A 20 -30.67 26.89 10.75
CA ARG A 20 -30.06 27.15 9.48
C ARG A 20 -30.00 25.78 8.83
N SER A 21 -31.02 25.49 8.04
CA SER A 21 -31.08 24.40 7.08
C SER A 21 -29.91 24.59 6.13
N ARG A 22 -28.70 24.28 6.58
CA ARG A 22 -27.56 24.09 5.70
C ARG A 22 -27.90 22.83 4.96
N ASN A 23 -28.34 23.03 3.72
CA ASN A 23 -28.59 22.02 2.72
C ASN A 23 -27.67 20.83 2.96
N ILE A 24 -28.23 19.61 2.97
CA ILE A 24 -27.47 18.35 3.06
C ILE A 24 -26.26 18.38 2.11
N CYS A 25 -26.42 18.97 0.93
CA CYS A 25 -25.35 19.17 -0.06
C CYS A 25 -24.18 20.05 0.47
N VAL A 26 -24.44 21.10 1.25
CA VAL A 26 -23.41 21.97 1.85
C VAL A 26 -22.71 21.28 3.02
N GLN A 27 -23.44 20.53 3.85
CA GLN A 27 -22.82 19.71 4.90
C GLN A 27 -21.99 18.56 4.31
N PHE A 28 -22.49 17.92 3.25
CA PHE A 28 -21.80 16.86 2.53
C PHE A 28 -20.58 17.40 1.80
N CYS A 29 -20.67 18.53 1.12
CA CYS A 29 -19.54 19.20 0.47
C CYS A 29 -18.48 19.65 1.48
N GLN A 30 -18.89 20.13 2.67
CA GLN A 30 -17.95 20.47 3.74
C GLN A 30 -17.31 19.22 4.38
N SER A 31 -18.05 18.12 4.49
CA SER A 31 -17.50 16.84 4.96
C SER A 31 -16.57 16.20 3.92
N LEU A 32 -16.91 16.35 2.64
CA LEU A 32 -16.11 15.92 1.50
C LEU A 32 -14.81 16.70 1.42
N HIS A 33 -14.82 18.01 1.66
CA HIS A 33 -13.60 18.82 1.69
C HIS A 33 -12.67 18.46 2.86
N ARG A 34 -13.21 18.01 4.01
CA ARG A 34 -12.38 17.51 5.13
C ARG A 34 -11.67 16.20 4.81
N ASN A 35 -12.30 15.32 4.04
CA ASN A 35 -11.77 14.01 3.65
C ASN A 35 -11.59 13.91 2.13
N LEU A 36 -11.11 14.99 1.50
CA LEU A 36 -11.12 15.12 0.04
C LEU A 36 -10.28 14.03 -0.62
N LEU A 37 -9.05 13.83 -0.14
CA LEU A 37 -8.14 12.83 -0.71
C LEU A 37 -8.68 11.41 -0.58
N LEU A 38 -9.19 11.03 0.60
CA LEU A 38 -9.76 9.71 0.83
C LEU A 38 -10.97 9.45 -0.06
N THR A 39 -11.83 10.45 -0.23
CA THR A 39 -13.03 10.27 -1.05
C THR A 39 -12.67 10.19 -2.53
N LEU A 40 -11.69 10.97 -3.00
CA LEU A 40 -11.20 10.92 -4.38
C LEU A 40 -10.52 9.58 -4.70
N THR A 41 -9.73 9.00 -3.79
CA THR A 41 -9.07 7.70 -4.04
C THR A 41 -10.08 6.56 -4.09
N VAL A 42 -11.05 6.53 -3.17
CA VAL A 42 -12.12 5.52 -3.18
C VAL A 42 -12.98 5.64 -4.44
N LEU A 43 -13.40 6.87 -4.79
CA LEU A 43 -14.15 7.12 -6.02
C LEU A 43 -13.35 6.73 -7.27
N GLY A 44 -12.04 7.04 -7.30
CA GLY A 44 -11.14 6.68 -8.39
C GLY A 44 -11.01 5.18 -8.60
N VAL A 45 -10.92 4.39 -7.51
CA VAL A 45 -10.89 2.92 -7.59
C VAL A 45 -12.21 2.37 -8.12
N ILE A 46 -13.35 2.87 -7.62
CA ILE A 46 -14.68 2.41 -8.05
C ILE A 46 -14.90 2.75 -9.53
N LEU A 47 -14.66 4.00 -9.93
CA LEU A 47 -14.81 4.42 -11.33
C LEU A 47 -13.83 3.70 -12.25
N GLY A 48 -12.58 3.51 -11.82
CA GLY A 48 -11.57 2.76 -12.59
C GLY A 48 -11.97 1.31 -12.82
N ALA A 49 -12.47 0.62 -11.79
CA ALA A 49 -12.94 -0.75 -11.89
C ALA A 49 -14.19 -0.88 -12.78
N LEU A 50 -15.16 0.04 -12.64
CA LEU A 50 -16.37 0.06 -13.47
C LEU A 50 -16.03 0.35 -14.93
N CYS A 51 -15.30 1.43 -15.21
CA CYS A 51 -14.89 1.78 -16.57
C CYS A 51 -14.05 0.68 -17.21
N GLY A 52 -13.06 0.11 -16.49
CA GLY A 52 -12.25 -1.01 -16.99
C GLY A 52 -13.07 -2.28 -17.25
N GLY A 53 -14.04 -2.58 -16.38
CA GLY A 53 -14.99 -3.68 -16.57
C GLY A 53 -15.89 -3.47 -17.79
N LEU A 54 -16.49 -2.29 -17.94
CA LEU A 54 -17.34 -1.95 -19.08
C LEU A 54 -16.54 -1.99 -20.40
N LEU A 55 -15.33 -1.43 -20.44
CA LEU A 55 -14.46 -1.49 -21.62
C LEU A 55 -14.16 -2.92 -22.04
N ARG A 56 -13.95 -3.83 -21.07
CA ARG A 56 -13.71 -5.26 -21.36
C ARG A 56 -14.93 -5.97 -21.96
N LEU A 57 -16.15 -5.54 -21.62
CA LEU A 57 -17.40 -6.09 -22.13
C LEU A 57 -17.81 -5.50 -23.49
N ALA A 58 -17.43 -4.25 -23.77
CA ALA A 58 -17.96 -3.49 -24.90
C ALA A 58 -17.27 -3.76 -26.25
N THR A 59 -15.96 -4.09 -26.29
CA THR A 59 -15.24 -4.25 -27.58
C THR A 59 -13.97 -5.11 -27.46
N PRO A 60 -13.54 -5.79 -28.56
CA PRO A 60 -12.13 -6.11 -28.75
C PRO A 60 -11.39 -4.80 -29.03
N ILE A 61 -10.69 -4.29 -28.02
CA ILE A 61 -9.96 -3.02 -28.09
C ILE A 61 -8.57 -3.29 -28.68
N ASP A 62 -8.16 -2.48 -29.65
CA ASP A 62 -6.78 -2.48 -30.15
C ASP A 62 -5.77 -2.18 -29.03
N PRO A 63 -4.62 -2.89 -28.98
CA PRO A 63 -3.64 -2.76 -27.91
C PRO A 63 -3.12 -1.33 -27.72
N ASP A 64 -3.10 -0.52 -28.78
CA ASP A 64 -2.61 0.86 -28.75
C ASP A 64 -3.51 1.79 -27.91
N ILE A 65 -4.83 1.58 -27.95
CA ILE A 65 -5.78 2.37 -27.16
C ILE A 65 -5.66 2.04 -25.66
N ILE A 66 -5.38 0.78 -25.34
CA ILE A 66 -5.16 0.34 -23.96
C ILE A 66 -3.92 1.02 -23.38
N MET A 67 -2.84 1.12 -24.16
CA MET A 67 -1.62 1.83 -23.75
C MET A 67 -1.89 3.31 -23.47
N LEU A 68 -2.69 3.98 -24.32
CA LEU A 68 -3.03 5.39 -24.13
C LEU A 68 -3.86 5.63 -22.86
N ILE A 69 -4.80 4.74 -22.55
CA ILE A 69 -5.63 4.81 -21.33
C ILE A 69 -4.79 4.54 -20.07
N ALA A 70 -3.81 3.63 -20.14
CA ALA A 70 -2.94 3.28 -19.02
C ALA A 70 -1.84 4.35 -18.74
N PHE A 71 -1.49 5.15 -19.74
CA PHE A 71 -0.44 6.17 -19.68
C PHE A 71 -0.42 7.08 -18.44
N PRO A 72 -1.54 7.70 -18.00
CA PRO A 72 -1.54 8.52 -16.77
C PRO A 72 -1.18 7.72 -15.51
N GLY A 73 -1.57 6.43 -15.45
CA GLY A 73 -1.19 5.52 -14.37
C GLY A 73 0.30 5.19 -14.39
N ASP A 74 0.88 5.00 -15.57
CA ASP A 74 2.32 4.78 -15.72
C ASP A 74 3.15 5.99 -15.29
N ILE A 75 2.71 7.21 -15.63
CA ILE A 75 3.36 8.44 -15.16
C ILE A 75 3.32 8.51 -13.63
N LEU A 76 2.16 8.23 -13.02
CA LEU A 76 2.02 8.20 -11.56
C LEU A 76 3.01 7.20 -10.93
N MET A 77 3.10 5.98 -11.47
CA MET A 77 4.02 4.96 -10.98
C MET A 77 5.49 5.38 -11.12
N ARG A 78 5.86 6.07 -12.20
CA ARG A 78 7.22 6.62 -12.39
C ARG A 78 7.55 7.70 -11.36
N MET A 79 6.61 8.61 -11.09
CA MET A 79 6.78 9.65 -10.08
C MET A 79 6.96 9.06 -8.68
N LEU A 80 6.12 8.07 -8.30
CA LEU A 80 6.25 7.41 -7.00
C LEU A 80 7.58 6.68 -6.85
N LYS A 81 7.99 5.90 -7.86
CA LYS A 81 9.27 5.15 -7.83
C LYS A 81 10.49 6.07 -7.69
N MET A 82 10.46 7.24 -8.32
CA MET A 82 11.54 8.23 -8.19
C MET A 82 11.70 8.76 -6.76
N LEU A 83 10.61 8.87 -6.00
CA LEU A 83 10.63 9.37 -4.62
C LEU A 83 11.06 8.33 -3.59
N ILE A 84 10.85 7.03 -3.88
CA ILE A 84 11.11 5.94 -2.93
C ILE A 84 12.58 5.92 -2.47
N LEU A 85 13.52 5.98 -3.42
CA LEU A 85 14.95 5.87 -3.13
C LEU A 85 15.48 6.96 -2.15
N PRO A 86 15.33 8.27 -2.44
CA PRO A 86 15.82 9.31 -1.54
C PRO A 86 15.09 9.33 -0.20
N LEU A 87 13.79 9.00 -0.18
CA LEU A 87 12.97 9.01 1.03
C LEU A 87 13.35 7.88 1.99
N ILE A 88 13.60 6.67 1.48
CA ILE A 88 14.05 5.54 2.31
C ILE A 88 15.42 5.84 2.94
N ILE A 89 16.40 6.29 2.14
CA ILE A 89 17.76 6.54 2.64
C ILE A 89 17.76 7.63 3.71
N SER A 90 17.13 8.79 3.43
CA SER A 90 17.06 9.89 4.38
C SER A 90 16.29 9.51 5.66
N SER A 91 15.15 8.83 5.52
CA SER A 91 14.35 8.39 6.67
C SER A 91 15.09 7.40 7.56
N LEU A 92 15.82 6.44 6.98
CA LEU A 92 16.60 5.46 7.75
C LEU A 92 17.79 6.12 8.46
N ILE A 93 18.52 7.01 7.79
CA ILE A 93 19.65 7.72 8.40
C ILE A 93 19.17 8.58 9.57
N THR A 94 18.16 9.43 9.36
CA THR A 94 17.63 10.31 10.42
C THR A 94 16.95 9.51 11.54
N GLY A 95 16.27 8.41 11.20
CA GLY A 95 15.59 7.56 12.19
C GLY A 95 16.58 6.84 13.12
N LEU A 96 17.74 6.42 12.59
CA LEU A 96 18.77 5.75 13.38
C LEU A 96 19.71 6.72 14.08
N SER A 97 19.97 7.90 13.51
CA SER A 97 20.90 8.88 14.10
C SER A 97 20.41 9.45 15.44
N GLY A 98 19.10 9.45 15.68
CA GLY A 98 18.50 9.95 16.93
C GLY A 98 18.48 8.94 18.09
N LEU A 99 18.99 7.72 17.90
CA LEU A 99 18.88 6.63 18.88
C LEU A 99 20.25 6.11 19.31
N ASP A 100 20.40 5.82 20.60
CA ASP A 100 21.57 5.11 21.12
C ASP A 100 21.67 3.70 20.54
N ALA A 101 22.90 3.17 20.39
CA ALA A 101 23.14 1.83 19.84
C ALA A 101 22.33 0.73 20.56
N LYS A 102 22.22 0.81 21.89
CA LYS A 102 21.45 -0.15 22.70
C LYS A 102 19.94 -0.02 22.49
N ALA A 103 19.45 1.20 22.27
CA ALA A 103 18.04 1.48 22.01
C ALA A 103 17.65 1.00 20.60
N SER A 104 18.46 1.33 19.59
CA SER A 104 18.30 0.88 18.20
C SER A 104 18.32 -0.65 18.09
N GLY A 105 19.26 -1.32 18.76
CA GLY A 105 19.31 -2.78 18.81
C GLY A 105 18.04 -3.42 19.39
N ARG A 106 17.55 -2.91 20.54
CA ARG A 106 16.32 -3.43 21.16
C ARG A 106 15.08 -3.19 20.31
N LEU A 107 15.00 -2.04 19.63
CA LEU A 107 13.91 -1.74 18.69
C LEU A 107 13.96 -2.70 17.50
N GLY A 108 15.14 -2.89 16.91
CA GLY A 108 15.37 -3.81 15.80
C GLY A 108 15.02 -5.26 16.14
N THR A 109 15.46 -5.77 17.30
CA THR A 109 15.13 -7.14 17.72
C THR A 109 13.62 -7.33 17.94
N ARG A 110 12.94 -6.35 18.55
CA ARG A 110 11.48 -6.41 18.73
C ARG A 110 10.75 -6.39 17.38
N ALA A 111 11.18 -5.54 16.46
CA ALA A 111 10.64 -5.49 15.10
C ALA A 111 10.86 -6.80 14.33
N MET A 112 12.07 -7.38 14.41
CA MET A 112 12.40 -8.64 13.76
C MET A 112 11.54 -9.80 14.28
N VAL A 113 11.39 -9.93 15.60
CA VAL A 113 10.54 -10.97 16.21
C VAL A 113 9.07 -10.77 15.81
N TYR A 114 8.59 -9.53 15.79
CA TYR A 114 7.24 -9.20 15.35
C TYR A 114 7.01 -9.59 13.88
N TYR A 115 7.91 -9.20 12.97
CA TYR A 115 7.77 -9.56 11.55
C TYR A 115 7.88 -11.06 11.32
N MET A 116 8.86 -11.75 11.91
CA MET A 116 9.01 -13.19 11.73
C MET A 116 7.78 -13.97 12.23
N SER A 117 7.28 -13.64 13.42
CA SER A 117 6.09 -14.32 13.98
C SER A 117 4.84 -14.08 13.13
N THR A 118 4.57 -12.83 12.73
CA THR A 118 3.40 -12.50 11.92
C THR A 118 3.48 -13.08 10.51
N THR A 119 4.65 -13.08 9.88
CA THR A 119 4.86 -13.71 8.56
C THR A 119 4.65 -15.21 8.60
N ILE A 120 5.15 -15.90 9.63
CA ILE A 120 4.93 -17.36 9.78
C ILE A 120 3.43 -17.65 9.96
N ILE A 121 2.74 -16.90 10.83
CA ILE A 121 1.30 -17.07 11.04
C ILE A 121 0.53 -16.81 9.74
N ALA A 122 0.86 -15.73 9.02
CA ALA A 122 0.23 -15.40 7.74
C ALA A 122 0.48 -16.49 6.66
N ALA A 123 1.69 -17.02 6.58
CA ALA A 123 2.03 -18.09 5.63
C ALA A 123 1.27 -19.39 5.94
N VAL A 124 1.22 -19.80 7.22
CA VAL A 124 0.46 -20.98 7.65
C VAL A 124 -1.04 -20.80 7.35
N LEU A 125 -1.62 -19.65 7.68
CA LEU A 125 -3.01 -19.35 7.36
C LEU A 125 -3.26 -19.34 5.85
N GLY A 126 -2.34 -18.80 5.05
CA GLY A 126 -2.42 -18.80 3.59
C GLY A 126 -2.41 -20.21 3.00
N VAL A 127 -1.52 -21.09 3.51
CA VAL A 127 -1.46 -22.50 3.10
C VAL A 127 -2.72 -23.25 3.50
N ILE A 128 -3.23 -23.03 4.72
CA ILE A 128 -4.49 -23.66 5.16
C ILE A 128 -5.65 -23.20 4.27
N LEU A 129 -5.75 -21.90 3.97
CA LEU A 129 -6.85 -21.35 3.20
C LEU A 129 -6.83 -21.81 1.74
N VAL A 130 -5.66 -21.85 1.09
CA VAL A 130 -5.52 -22.34 -0.29
C VAL A 130 -5.82 -23.84 -0.39
N LEU A 131 -5.43 -24.63 0.61
CA LEU A 131 -5.76 -26.05 0.70
C LEU A 131 -7.20 -26.32 1.15
N ALA A 132 -7.88 -25.38 1.81
CA ALA A 132 -9.28 -25.55 2.16
C ALA A 132 -10.20 -25.21 0.98
N ILE A 133 -9.99 -24.04 0.37
CA ILE A 133 -10.83 -23.53 -0.72
C ILE A 133 -10.48 -24.21 -2.06
N HIS A 134 -9.23 -24.67 -2.22
CA HIS A 134 -8.68 -25.17 -3.49
C HIS A 134 -9.00 -24.25 -4.68
N PRO A 135 -8.59 -22.96 -4.64
CA PRO A 135 -8.89 -22.03 -5.72
C PRO A 135 -8.07 -22.39 -6.97
N GLY A 136 -8.71 -23.01 -7.95
CA GLY A 136 -8.09 -23.33 -9.23
C GLY A 136 -8.90 -24.37 -10.01
N ASN A 137 -9.03 -24.16 -11.32
CA ASN A 137 -9.77 -25.09 -12.17
C ASN A 137 -8.78 -26.12 -12.78
N PRO A 138 -8.82 -27.42 -12.41
CA PRO A 138 -7.87 -28.41 -12.93
C PRO A 138 -7.99 -28.59 -14.45
N LYS A 139 -9.12 -28.20 -15.04
CA LYS A 139 -9.34 -28.16 -16.50
C LYS A 139 -8.50 -27.11 -17.20
N LEU A 140 -8.24 -25.94 -16.60
CA LEU A 140 -7.36 -24.91 -17.17
C LEU A 140 -5.88 -25.33 -17.15
N LYS A 141 -5.46 -26.12 -16.16
CA LYS A 141 -4.07 -26.61 -16.05
C LYS A 141 -3.65 -27.48 -17.25
N LYS A 142 -4.59 -28.13 -17.94
CA LYS A 142 -4.32 -28.94 -19.14
C LYS A 142 -4.19 -28.10 -20.42
N GLN A 143 -4.75 -26.89 -20.44
CA GLN A 143 -4.69 -25.97 -21.58
C GLN A 143 -3.45 -25.06 -21.53
N LEU A 144 -2.93 -24.82 -20.33
CA LEU A 144 -1.60 -24.25 -20.13
C LEU A 144 -0.59 -25.35 -20.46
N GLY A 145 0.00 -25.30 -21.66
CA GLY A 145 1.02 -26.26 -22.09
C GLY A 145 2.18 -26.37 -21.09
N GLN A 146 3.07 -27.36 -21.28
CA GLN A 146 4.26 -27.51 -20.43
C GLN A 146 4.99 -26.17 -20.35
N GLY A 147 4.91 -25.51 -19.20
CA GLY A 147 5.58 -24.23 -18.97
C GLY A 147 7.05 -24.38 -19.29
N LYS A 148 7.67 -23.32 -19.85
CA LYS A 148 9.11 -23.23 -20.04
C LYS A 148 9.80 -23.87 -18.83
N LYS A 149 10.64 -24.88 -19.10
CA LYS A 149 11.50 -25.51 -18.10
C LYS A 149 12.43 -24.39 -17.62
N ASN A 150 12.03 -23.69 -16.56
CA ASN A 150 12.90 -22.74 -15.89
C ASN A 150 14.11 -23.56 -15.44
N ASP A 151 15.31 -23.05 -15.70
CA ASP A 151 16.52 -23.60 -15.14
C ASP A 151 16.26 -23.86 -13.65
N GLU A 152 16.53 -25.07 -13.18
CA GLU A 152 16.31 -25.45 -11.78
C GLU A 152 17.28 -24.63 -10.93
N VAL A 153 16.88 -23.40 -10.58
CA VAL A 153 17.64 -22.55 -9.69
C VAL A 153 17.65 -23.27 -8.34
N SER A 154 18.83 -23.73 -7.93
CA SER A 154 18.98 -24.40 -6.64
C SER A 154 18.57 -23.44 -5.54
N SER A 155 17.87 -23.94 -4.51
CA SER A 155 17.50 -23.11 -3.35
C SER A 155 18.73 -22.53 -2.65
N LEU A 156 19.87 -23.24 -2.74
CA LEU A 156 21.16 -22.73 -2.27
C LEU A 156 21.62 -21.52 -3.07
N ASP A 157 21.49 -21.54 -4.40
CA ASP A 157 21.87 -20.42 -5.26
C ASP A 157 21.01 -19.19 -4.96
N ALA A 158 19.69 -19.36 -4.78
CA ALA A 158 18.80 -18.28 -4.39
C ALA A 158 19.17 -17.69 -3.01
N PHE A 159 19.57 -18.53 -2.05
CA PHE A 159 20.02 -18.07 -0.73
C PHE A 159 21.36 -17.34 -0.81
N LEU A 160 22.30 -17.84 -1.60
CA LEU A 160 23.58 -17.17 -1.85
C LEU A 160 23.38 -15.82 -2.56
N ASP A 161 22.45 -15.74 -3.51
CA ASP A 161 22.10 -14.51 -4.21
C ASP A 161 21.42 -13.49 -3.28
N LEU A 162 20.62 -13.94 -2.31
CA LEU A 162 20.08 -13.06 -1.27
C LEU A 162 21.21 -12.44 -0.43
N ILE A 163 22.20 -13.24 -0.01
CA ILE A 163 23.35 -12.75 0.77
C ILE A 163 24.20 -11.79 -0.07
N ARG A 164 24.43 -12.10 -1.35
CA ARG A 164 25.16 -11.21 -2.27
C ARG A 164 24.46 -9.87 -2.44
N ASN A 165 23.14 -9.86 -2.56
CA ASN A 165 22.36 -8.62 -2.66
C ASN A 165 22.29 -7.85 -1.32
N LEU A 166 22.52 -8.50 -0.17
CA LEU A 166 22.61 -7.82 1.13
C LEU A 166 23.87 -6.96 1.26
N PHE A 167 24.96 -7.37 0.61
CA PHE A 167 26.24 -6.66 0.60
C PHE A 167 26.66 -6.33 -0.84
N PRO A 168 26.08 -5.27 -1.44
CA PRO A 168 26.37 -4.92 -2.83
C PRO A 168 27.83 -4.46 -3.01
N GLU A 169 28.40 -4.78 -4.17
CA GLU A 169 29.75 -4.35 -4.56
C GLU A 169 29.86 -2.83 -4.76
N ASN A 170 28.75 -2.17 -5.14
CA ASN A 170 28.69 -0.74 -5.36
C ASN A 170 27.34 -0.14 -4.90
N LEU A 171 27.41 0.89 -4.06
CA LEU A 171 26.23 1.53 -3.47
C LEU A 171 25.39 2.27 -4.52
N VAL A 172 26.02 2.90 -5.52
CA VAL A 172 25.30 3.62 -6.59
C VAL A 172 24.62 2.61 -7.51
N GLN A 173 25.30 1.52 -7.85
CA GLN A 173 24.75 0.46 -8.70
C GLN A 173 23.55 -0.25 -8.04
N ALA A 174 23.64 -0.53 -6.73
CA ALA A 174 22.56 -1.16 -5.97
C ALA A 174 21.24 -0.35 -5.98
N CYS A 175 21.29 0.95 -6.26
CA CYS A 175 20.09 1.80 -6.33
C CYS A 175 19.24 1.55 -7.59
N PHE A 176 19.82 0.99 -8.66
CA PHE A 176 19.12 0.79 -9.94
C PHE A 176 19.27 -0.61 -10.55
N GLN A 177 20.16 -1.44 -10.01
CA GLN A 177 20.42 -2.81 -10.45
C GLN A 177 20.44 -3.78 -9.27
N GLN A 178 19.86 -4.95 -9.48
CA GLN A 178 19.97 -6.09 -8.58
C GLN A 178 21.00 -7.07 -9.17
N VAL A 179 21.84 -7.67 -8.31
CA VAL A 179 22.86 -8.63 -8.73
C VAL A 179 22.18 -9.98 -8.99
N ASN A 180 22.05 -10.34 -10.27
CA ASN A 180 21.60 -11.64 -10.75
C ASN A 180 22.73 -12.30 -11.55
N PRO A 181 23.62 -13.08 -10.90
CA PRO A 181 24.83 -13.58 -11.55
C PRO A 181 24.60 -14.63 -12.65
N PHE A 182 23.37 -15.17 -12.79
CA PHE A 182 23.05 -16.25 -13.72
C PHE A 182 22.24 -15.84 -14.96
N SER A 183 21.81 -14.57 -15.11
CA SER A 183 21.12 -14.12 -16.33
C SER A 183 22.08 -13.54 -17.40
N SER A 184 23.39 -13.66 -17.21
CA SER A 184 24.43 -13.13 -18.10
C SER A 184 25.23 -14.21 -18.86
N TRP A 185 24.73 -15.45 -18.90
CA TRP A 185 25.19 -16.51 -19.81
C TRP A 185 24.02 -17.11 -20.57
#